data_AF-A0A3D2BA21-F1
#
_entry.id   AF-A0A3D2BA21-F1
#
_cell.length_a   1.000
_cell.length_b   1.000
_cell.length_c   1.000
_cell.angle_alpha   90.00
_cell.angle_beta   90.00
_cell.angle_gamma   90.00
#
_symmetry.space_group_name_H-M   'P 1'
#
loop_
_entity.id
_entity.type
_entity.pdbx_description
1 polymer ?
#
loop_
_entity_poly.entity_id
_entity_poly.type
_entity_poly.pdbx_seq_one_letter_code
_entity_poly.pdbx_strand_id
1 'polypeptide(L)'
;VDEAAFLACPEESVDYAVMERTADAVVVPMDAGWSDVGSWSSLWEISAHTPEGNVHHGDVISHKTENSYVYAESGLVTTVGVKDLVVVQTKDAVL
;
A
#
# COMPACT_ATOMS: atom_id res chain seq x y z
N VAL A 1 -6.30 29.81 9.94
CA VAL A 1 -7.33 29.50 8.92
C VAL A 1 -8.66 29.94 9.50
N ASP A 2 -9.49 30.64 8.74
CA ASP A 2 -10.83 31.01 9.19
C ASP A 2 -11.71 29.75 9.24
N GLU A 3 -12.22 29.43 10.43
CA GLU A 3 -12.94 28.18 10.70
C GLU A 3 -14.27 28.12 9.92
N ALA A 4 -14.99 29.24 9.83
CA ALA A 4 -16.24 29.29 9.10
C ALA A 4 -16.02 29.12 7.60
N ALA A 5 -14.95 29.73 7.07
CA ALA A 5 -14.56 29.56 5.67
C ALA A 5 -14.12 28.13 5.35
N PHE A 6 -13.41 27.45 6.26
CA PHE A 6 -13.00 26.06 6.07
C PHE A 6 -14.18 25.09 6.12
N LEU A 7 -15.12 25.29 7.06
CA LEU A 7 -16.33 24.47 7.16
C LEU A 7 -17.27 24.63 5.95
N ALA A 8 -17.24 25.79 5.30
CA ALA A 8 -18.00 26.04 4.07
C ALA A 8 -17.30 25.52 2.80
N CYS A 9 -16.04 25.08 2.90
CA CYS A 9 -15.27 24.61 1.76
C CYS A 9 -15.75 23.21 1.33
N PRO A 10 -16.03 22.98 0.03
CA PRO A 10 -16.37 21.66 -0.48
C PRO A 10 -15.25 20.64 -0.27
N GLU A 11 -15.61 19.39 0.03
CA GLU A 11 -14.68 18.26 0.16
C GLU A 11 -14.28 17.66 -1.21
N GLU A 12 -13.86 18.52 -2.15
CA GLU A 12 -13.40 18.11 -3.47
C GLU A 12 -11.87 18.02 -3.54
N SER A 13 -11.33 17.05 -4.28
CA SER A 13 -9.90 16.98 -4.55
C SER A 13 -9.48 18.12 -5.49
N VAL A 14 -8.23 18.56 -5.36
CA VAL A 14 -7.65 19.58 -6.26
C VAL A 14 -7.61 19.08 -7.71
N ASP A 15 -7.40 17.78 -7.90
CA ASP A 15 -7.42 17.15 -9.22
C ASP A 15 -8.74 17.43 -9.95
N TYR A 16 -9.87 17.20 -9.28
CA TYR A 16 -11.20 17.43 -9.83
C TYR A 16 -11.57 18.92 -9.91
N ALA A 17 -11.30 19.67 -8.83
CA ALA A 17 -11.73 21.06 -8.73
C ALA A 17 -10.99 21.97 -9.72
N VAL A 18 -9.71 21.68 -9.98
CA VAL A 18 -8.79 22.55 -10.75
C VAL A 18 -8.10 21.80 -11.88
N MET A 19 -7.38 20.71 -11.60
CA MET A 19 -6.43 20.13 -12.57
C MET A 19 -7.11 19.55 -13.81
N GLU A 20 -8.29 18.96 -13.68
CA GLU A 20 -9.07 18.47 -14.82
C GLU A 20 -9.67 19.60 -15.67
N ARG A 21 -9.80 20.81 -15.13
CA ARG A 21 -10.45 21.95 -15.79
C ARG A 21 -9.47 22.98 -16.34
N THR A 22 -8.20 22.91 -15.98
CA THR A 22 -7.19 23.89 -16.40
C THR A 22 -6.70 23.62 -17.83
N ALA A 23 -6.54 24.69 -18.61
CA ALA A 23 -5.88 24.64 -19.92
C ALA A 23 -4.36 24.91 -19.80
N ASP A 24 -3.89 25.37 -18.63
CA ASP A 24 -2.54 25.86 -18.39
C ASP A 24 -1.72 24.86 -17.56
N ALA A 25 -1.70 23.59 -17.95
CA ALA A 25 -0.94 22.52 -17.30
C ALA A 25 0.21 22.00 -18.17
N VAL A 26 1.33 21.65 -17.52
CA VAL A 26 2.46 20.95 -18.14
C VAL A 26 2.82 19.76 -17.26
N VAL A 27 3.11 18.62 -17.87
CA VAL A 27 3.53 17.39 -17.18
C VAL A 27 5.00 17.12 -17.48
N VAL A 28 5.76 16.77 -16.45
CA VAL A 28 7.17 16.39 -16.57
C VAL A 28 7.30 14.92 -16.17
N PRO A 29 7.88 14.05 -17.02
CA PRO A 29 8.08 12.65 -16.66
C PRO A 29 9.06 12.52 -15.50
N MET A 30 8.75 11.62 -14.56
CA MET A 30 9.58 11.31 -13.40
C MET A 30 9.79 9.80 -13.33
N ASP A 31 11.06 9.37 -13.29
CA ASP A 31 11.45 8.00 -13.04
C ASP A 31 12.32 7.96 -11.77
N ALA A 32 11.66 7.81 -10.63
CA ALA A 32 12.27 7.86 -9.30
C ALA A 32 11.88 6.66 -8.42
N GLY A 33 11.24 5.64 -9.00
CA GLY A 33 10.67 4.52 -8.23
C GLY A 33 9.59 4.95 -7.23
N TRP A 34 8.85 6.03 -7.54
CA TRP A 34 7.82 6.56 -6.66
C TRP A 34 6.60 5.65 -6.62
N SER A 35 6.10 5.40 -5.41
CA SER A 35 4.82 4.73 -5.13
C SER A 35 4.11 5.54 -4.05
N ASP A 36 2.80 5.72 -4.18
CA ASP A 36 1.97 6.41 -3.19
C ASP A 36 1.68 5.58 -1.94
N VAL A 37 2.05 4.29 -1.96
CA VAL A 37 1.80 3.30 -0.89
C VAL A 37 0.36 3.39 -0.38
N GLY A 38 -0.59 3.29 -1.31
CA GLY A 38 -2.03 3.34 -1.01
C GLY A 38 -2.61 2.02 -0.49
N SER A 39 -1.91 0.90 -0.64
CA SER A 39 -2.39 -0.42 -0.25
C SER A 39 -1.27 -1.34 0.25
N TRP A 40 -1.66 -2.45 0.91
CA TRP A 40 -0.72 -3.50 1.29
C TRP A 40 -0.07 -4.21 0.08
N SER A 41 -0.74 -4.24 -1.07
CA SER A 41 -0.12 -4.77 -2.30
C SER A 41 1.00 -3.87 -2.80
N SER A 42 0.89 -2.54 -2.63
CA SER A 42 2.00 -1.62 -2.94
C SER A 42 3.24 -1.92 -2.11
N LEU A 43 3.08 -2.35 -0.85
CA LEU A 43 4.19 -2.77 -0.01
C LEU A 43 4.85 -4.07 -0.50
N TRP A 44 4.07 -5.00 -1.08
CA TRP A 44 4.63 -6.17 -1.74
C TRP A 44 5.47 -5.77 -2.97
N GLU A 45 4.93 -4.93 -3.85
CA GLU A 45 5.59 -4.52 -5.10
C GLU A 45 6.96 -3.85 -4.87
N ILE A 46 7.08 -3.01 -3.84
CA ILE A 46 8.34 -2.29 -3.56
C ILE A 46 9.33 -3.10 -2.69
N SER A 47 8.92 -4.24 -2.17
CA SER A 47 9.74 -5.05 -1.27
C SER A 47 10.65 -6.03 -2.00
N ALA A 48 11.66 -6.53 -1.29
CA ALA A 48 12.50 -7.61 -1.80
C ALA A 48 11.73 -8.94 -1.74
N HIS A 49 11.65 -9.62 -2.88
CA HIS A 49 10.92 -10.87 -3.03
C HIS A 49 11.84 -12.08 -2.81
N THR A 50 11.32 -13.14 -2.20
CA THR A 50 11.96 -14.46 -2.22
C THR A 50 11.88 -15.08 -3.62
N PRO A 51 12.60 -16.18 -3.91
CA PRO A 51 12.50 -16.88 -5.20
C PRO A 51 11.08 -17.32 -5.57
N GLU A 52 10.24 -17.59 -4.57
CA GLU A 52 8.82 -17.97 -4.73
C GLU A 52 7.89 -16.75 -4.87
N GLY A 53 8.43 -15.53 -4.92
CA GLY A 53 7.68 -14.29 -5.04
C GLY A 53 7.06 -13.80 -3.73
N ASN A 54 7.46 -14.33 -2.57
CA ASN A 54 6.89 -13.88 -1.31
C ASN A 54 7.66 -12.68 -0.73
N VAL A 55 6.98 -11.94 0.13
CA VAL A 55 7.58 -10.92 0.99
C VAL A 55 7.23 -11.27 2.42
N HIS A 56 8.25 -11.45 3.27
CA HIS A 56 8.07 -11.79 4.67
C HIS A 56 8.61 -10.66 5.56
N HIS A 57 7.84 -10.29 6.57
CA HIS A 57 8.26 -9.36 7.60
C HIS A 57 7.96 -9.94 8.98
N GLY A 58 8.95 -9.98 9.87
CA GLY A 58 8.82 -10.57 11.20
C GLY A 58 8.97 -12.10 11.22
N ASP A 59 8.31 -12.75 12.17
CA ASP A 59 8.39 -14.21 12.37
C ASP A 59 7.39 -14.94 11.46
N VAL A 60 7.90 -15.45 10.33
CA VAL A 60 7.10 -16.07 9.27
C VAL A 60 7.67 -17.44 8.90
N ILE A 61 6.80 -18.46 8.91
CA ILE A 61 7.10 -19.78 8.35
C ILE A 61 6.20 -20.04 7.17
N SER A 62 6.78 -20.14 5.98
CA SER A 62 6.06 -20.42 4.74
C SER A 62 6.35 -21.83 4.24
N HIS A 63 5.31 -22.61 3.94
CA HIS A 63 5.44 -23.90 3.27
C HIS A 63 4.60 -23.91 2.00
N LYS A 64 5.24 -24.08 0.83
CA LYS A 64 4.55 -24.04 -0.48
C LYS A 64 3.65 -22.81 -0.63
N THR A 65 4.19 -21.64 -0.26
CA THR A 65 3.51 -20.36 -0.42
C THR A 65 4.17 -19.59 -1.54
N GLU A 66 3.39 -18.92 -2.38
CA GLU A 66 3.88 -18.22 -3.58
C GLU A 66 3.23 -16.82 -3.68
N ASN A 67 3.98 -15.85 -4.20
CA ASN A 67 3.50 -14.50 -4.51
C ASN A 67 2.71 -13.80 -3.39
N SER A 68 3.05 -14.05 -2.13
CA SER A 68 2.26 -13.57 -0.99
C SER A 68 3.04 -12.60 -0.12
N TYR A 69 2.35 -11.60 0.43
CA TYR A 69 2.87 -10.68 1.43
C TYR A 69 2.44 -11.16 2.82
N VAL A 70 3.41 -11.42 3.71
CA VAL A 70 3.16 -11.87 5.07
C VAL A 70 3.88 -10.95 6.05
N TYR A 71 3.09 -10.23 6.84
CA TYR A 71 3.59 -9.31 7.86
C TYR A 71 3.19 -9.81 9.24
N ALA A 72 4.16 -10.02 10.11
CA ALA A 72 4.00 -10.52 11.46
C ALA A 72 4.66 -9.55 12.46
N GLU A 73 3.85 -8.73 13.13
CA GLU A 73 4.36 -7.71 14.06
C GLU A 73 4.79 -8.31 15.41
N SER A 74 3.97 -9.21 15.96
CA SER A 74 4.07 -9.60 17.38
C SER A 74 3.92 -11.10 17.66
N GLY A 75 3.53 -11.88 16.65
CA GLY A 75 3.41 -13.33 16.74
C GLY A 75 4.07 -14.04 15.56
N LEU A 76 3.99 -15.37 15.59
CA LEU A 76 4.39 -16.22 14.46
C LEU A 76 3.21 -16.35 13.48
N VAL A 77 3.45 -16.09 12.21
CA VAL A 77 2.50 -16.38 11.12
C VAL A 77 3.02 -17.55 10.29
N THR A 78 2.19 -18.58 10.11
CA THR A 78 2.52 -19.73 9.27
C THR A 78 1.56 -19.83 8.10
N THR A 79 2.09 -19.93 6.88
CA THR A 79 1.33 -20.10 5.64
C THR A 79 1.64 -21.45 5.01
N VAL A 80 0.61 -22.17 4.55
CA VAL A 80 0.76 -23.52 3.98
C VAL A 80 -0.10 -23.67 2.73
N GLY A 81 0.53 -23.82 1.58
CA GLY A 81 -0.17 -24.12 0.31
C GLY A 81 -1.01 -22.96 -0.23
N VAL A 82 -0.70 -21.72 0.15
CA VAL A 82 -1.45 -20.53 -0.27
C VAL A 82 -0.71 -19.74 -1.34
N LYS A 83 -1.43 -18.90 -2.08
CA LYS A 83 -0.86 -18.13 -3.17
C LYS A 83 -1.59 -16.81 -3.34
N ASP A 84 -0.87 -15.77 -3.76
CA ASP A 84 -1.40 -14.43 -4.08
C ASP A 84 -2.20 -13.81 -2.91
N LEU A 85 -1.72 -13.98 -1.66
CA LEU A 85 -2.37 -13.46 -0.45
C LEU A 85 -1.59 -12.32 0.20
N VAL A 86 -2.33 -11.44 0.86
CA VAL A 86 -1.80 -10.46 1.82
C VAL A 86 -2.28 -10.89 3.20
N VAL A 87 -1.34 -11.23 4.08
CA VAL A 87 -1.59 -11.60 5.47
C VAL A 87 -0.91 -10.58 6.36
N VAL A 88 -1.68 -9.86 7.18
CA VAL A 88 -1.14 -8.84 8.08
C VAL A 88 -1.57 -9.13 9.50
N GLN A 89 -0.64 -9.61 10.31
CA GLN A 89 -0.82 -9.78 11.75
C GLN A 89 -0.21 -8.58 12.49
N THR A 90 -1.10 -7.79 13.08
CA THR A 90 -0.75 -6.74 14.04
C THR A 90 -1.04 -7.24 15.45
N LYS A 91 -0.63 -6.48 16.47
CA LYS A 91 -0.94 -6.78 17.87
C LYS A 91 -2.42 -7.08 18.13
N ASP A 92 -3.32 -6.32 17.52
CA ASP A 92 -4.74 -6.31 17.88
C ASP A 92 -5.63 -7.06 16.87
N ALA A 93 -5.16 -7.26 15.63
CA ALA A 93 -5.96 -7.87 14.56
C ALA A 93 -5.12 -8.58 13.49
N VAL A 94 -5.79 -9.47 12.76
CA VAL A 94 -5.26 -10.16 11.57
C VAL A 94 -6.18 -9.87 10.38
N LEU A 95 -5.58 -9.49 9.25
CA LEU A 95 -6.21 -9.42 7.92
C LEU A 95 -5.77 -10.61 7.07
#